data_AF-A0A067EAZ4-F1
#
_entry.id   AF-A0A067EAZ4-F1
#
_cell.length_a   1.000
_cell.length_b   1.000
_cell.length_c   1.000
_cell.angle_alpha   90.00
_cell.angle_beta   90.00
_cell.angle_gamma   90.00
#
_symmetry.space_group_name_H-M   'P 1'
#
loop_
_entity.id
_entity.type
_entity.pdbx_description
1 polymer ?
#
loop_
_entity_poly.entity_id
_entity_poly.type
_entity_poly.pdbx_seq_one_letter_code
_entity_poly.pdbx_strand_id
1 'polypeptide(L)'
;MPNMPYVYAMEFIDVLKKKHAAKSYKGMVIYVEACESGSIFEGVMPKDLDIYVTTASNAQESSFGTYCPGMDPSPPPEYITCLGDLYSVAWMEDSETHNLKRETISQQYQAVKERTSNFNNYNSGSHVMEYGNTSVKSEKLYLYQGFDPASTNFPPNKLQPDQMGVVNQRDADLLFMWHMYKNAAEGSEKKSEMLKQITETMRHRKHLDASIDMIGVILFGPDKGSRILNSVRARGLPLVDDWQCLKSMVRVFETHCGSLTQYGMKHMRAFANICNSGVSQALMEETSEAACSGNELRQWHPAIRGYSA
;
A
#
# COMPACT_ATOMS: atom_id res chain seq x y z
N MET A 1 4.62 -7.78 2.77
CA MET A 1 5.39 -8.69 3.64
C MET A 1 6.89 -8.46 3.41
N PRO A 2 7.75 -8.60 4.43
CA PRO A 2 9.21 -8.49 4.24
C PRO A 2 9.77 -9.55 3.29
N ASN A 3 9.21 -10.77 3.36
CA ASN A 3 9.53 -11.89 2.48
C ASN A 3 8.27 -12.38 1.76
N MET A 4 8.46 -13.04 0.62
CA MET A 4 7.39 -13.64 -0.17
C MET A 4 6.78 -14.89 0.50
N PRO A 5 5.51 -15.24 0.18
CA PRO A 5 4.59 -14.51 -0.70
C PRO A 5 3.94 -13.29 -0.02
N TYR A 6 3.33 -12.41 -0.83
CA TYR A 6 2.54 -11.29 -0.34
C TYR A 6 1.12 -11.71 0.08
N VAL A 7 0.44 -10.81 0.81
CA VAL A 7 -0.95 -11.01 1.22
C VAL A 7 -1.87 -10.56 0.10
N TYR A 8 -2.73 -11.46 -0.38
CA TYR A 8 -3.80 -11.14 -1.32
C TYR A 8 -5.10 -10.91 -0.56
N ALA A 9 -5.90 -9.94 -1.03
CA ALA A 9 -7.09 -9.49 -0.31
C ALA A 9 -8.05 -10.62 0.04
N MET A 10 -8.42 -11.48 -0.91
CA MET A 10 -9.37 -12.56 -0.63
C MET A 10 -8.87 -13.57 0.39
N GLU A 11 -7.58 -13.88 0.41
CA GLU A 11 -7.02 -14.77 1.43
C GLU A 11 -7.15 -14.14 2.83
N PHE A 12 -6.93 -12.82 2.94
CA PHE A 12 -7.13 -12.09 4.19
C PHE A 12 -8.61 -12.07 4.61
N ILE A 13 -9.52 -11.74 3.69
CA ILE A 13 -10.97 -11.71 3.96
C ILE A 13 -11.49 -13.10 4.37
N ASP A 14 -11.00 -14.17 3.75
CA ASP A 14 -11.43 -15.53 4.09
C ASP A 14 -10.95 -15.97 5.47
N VAL A 15 -9.76 -15.52 5.91
CA VAL A 15 -9.31 -15.69 7.30
C VAL A 15 -10.22 -14.93 8.27
N LEU A 16 -10.66 -13.72 7.93
CA LEU A 16 -11.60 -12.95 8.77
C LEU A 16 -12.96 -13.65 8.88
N LYS A 17 -13.50 -14.17 7.78
CA LYS A 17 -14.73 -14.99 7.78
C LYS A 17 -14.58 -16.23 8.65
N LYS A 18 -13.44 -16.94 8.54
CA LYS A 18 -13.15 -18.12 9.37
C LYS A 18 -13.08 -17.75 10.85
N LYS A 19 -12.46 -16.62 11.19
CA LYS A 19 -12.38 -16.11 12.56
C LYS A 19 -13.76 -15.76 13.13
N HIS A 20 -14.65 -15.18 12.30
CA HIS A 20 -16.04 -14.89 12.66
C HIS A 20 -16.84 -16.17 12.89
N ALA A 21 -16.75 -17.14 11.99
CA ALA A 21 -17.41 -18.43 12.12
C ALA A 21 -17.01 -19.19 13.40
N ALA A 22 -15.76 -19.00 13.85
CA ALA A 22 -15.26 -19.53 15.12
C ALA A 22 -15.78 -18.78 16.37
N LYS A 23 -16.56 -17.69 16.22
CA LYS A 23 -17.17 -16.90 17.30
C LYS A 23 -16.19 -16.49 18.40
N SER A 24 -14.96 -16.15 17.99
CA SER A 24 -13.83 -15.96 18.91
C SER A 24 -13.44 -14.49 19.11
N TYR A 25 -14.35 -13.57 18.78
CA TYR A 25 -14.30 -12.15 19.12
C TYR A 25 -15.73 -11.60 19.20
N LYS A 26 -15.91 -10.47 19.89
CA LYS A 26 -17.19 -9.75 19.97
C LYS A 26 -17.27 -8.61 18.96
N GLY A 27 -16.15 -7.91 18.76
CA GLY A 27 -15.97 -6.84 17.78
C GLY A 27 -14.49 -6.75 17.42
N MET A 28 -14.20 -6.30 16.22
CA MET A 28 -12.83 -6.15 15.72
C MET A 28 -12.70 -4.84 14.96
N VAL A 29 -11.60 -4.13 15.20
CA VAL A 29 -11.23 -2.96 14.41
C VAL A 29 -9.88 -3.20 13.73
N ILE A 30 -9.79 -2.89 12.45
CA ILE A 30 -8.58 -3.08 11.63
C ILE A 30 -8.19 -1.73 11.01
N TYR A 31 -6.96 -1.30 11.27
CA TYR A 31 -6.34 -0.11 10.66
C TYR A 31 -5.31 -0.60 9.65
N VAL A 32 -5.37 -0.12 8.40
CA VAL A 32 -4.46 -0.55 7.34
C VAL A 32 -3.74 0.64 6.73
N GLU A 33 -2.45 0.76 7.05
CA GLU A 33 -1.50 1.63 6.37
C GLU A 33 -0.88 0.90 5.18
N ALA A 34 -1.28 1.26 3.97
CA ALA A 34 -0.65 0.85 2.72
C ALA A 34 -1.15 1.71 1.55
N CYS A 35 -0.37 1.71 0.46
CA CYS A 35 -0.81 2.20 -0.84
C CYS A 35 -2.00 1.37 -1.33
N GLU A 36 -2.98 2.05 -1.93
CA GLU A 36 -4.21 1.44 -2.43
C GLU A 36 -4.91 0.53 -1.40
N SER A 37 -4.78 0.83 -0.11
CA SER A 37 -5.23 -0.04 1.00
C SER A 37 -6.74 -0.32 0.94
N GLY A 38 -7.54 0.58 0.38
CA GLY A 38 -8.95 0.35 0.10
C GLY A 38 -9.23 -0.87 -0.80
N SER A 39 -8.30 -1.22 -1.70
CA SER A 39 -8.45 -2.35 -2.64
C SER A 39 -8.48 -3.72 -1.95
N ILE A 40 -8.05 -3.79 -0.68
CA ILE A 40 -8.11 -5.02 0.13
C ILE A 40 -9.55 -5.34 0.55
N PHE A 41 -10.43 -4.33 0.61
CA PHE A 41 -11.76 -4.46 1.22
C PHE A 41 -12.89 -4.10 0.26
N GLU A 42 -12.63 -3.22 -0.71
CA GLU A 42 -13.65 -2.74 -1.64
C GLU A 42 -14.26 -3.89 -2.45
N GLY A 43 -15.59 -4.02 -2.40
CA GLY A 43 -16.34 -5.08 -3.08
C GLY A 43 -16.22 -6.49 -2.49
N VAL A 44 -15.38 -6.70 -1.48
CA VAL A 44 -15.13 -8.04 -0.90
C VAL A 44 -15.40 -8.13 0.61
N MET A 45 -15.32 -7.03 1.35
CA MET A 45 -15.49 -7.00 2.81
C MET A 45 -16.98 -7.05 3.21
N PRO A 46 -17.46 -8.12 3.86
CA PRO A 46 -18.84 -8.20 4.34
C PRO A 46 -19.07 -7.27 5.53
N LYS A 47 -20.32 -6.83 5.73
CA LYS A 47 -20.69 -5.91 6.81
C LYS A 47 -21.19 -6.62 8.08
N ASP A 48 -21.44 -7.92 8.00
CA ASP A 48 -22.04 -8.76 9.03
C ASP A 48 -21.01 -9.57 9.84
N LEU A 49 -19.72 -9.21 9.74
CA LEU A 49 -18.65 -9.90 10.48
C LEU A 49 -18.36 -9.29 11.86
N ASP A 50 -19.01 -8.20 12.28
CA ASP A 50 -18.61 -7.43 13.47
C ASP A 50 -17.17 -6.90 13.40
N ILE A 51 -16.71 -6.61 12.17
CA ILE A 51 -15.39 -6.04 11.88
C ILE A 51 -15.60 -4.66 11.25
N TYR A 52 -14.97 -3.64 11.82
CA TYR A 52 -14.84 -2.31 11.23
C TYR A 52 -13.42 -2.10 10.73
N VAL A 53 -13.28 -1.51 9.55
CA VAL A 53 -11.99 -1.32 8.91
C VAL A 53 -11.82 0.15 8.55
N THR A 54 -10.63 0.69 8.76
CA THR A 54 -10.20 1.97 8.17
C THR A 54 -8.90 1.77 7.39
N THR A 55 -8.76 2.50 6.29
CA THR A 55 -7.60 2.37 5.39
C THR A 55 -6.98 3.73 5.12
N ALA A 56 -5.66 3.80 5.00
CA ALA A 56 -4.92 5.04 4.75
C ALA A 56 -5.31 5.73 3.44
N SER A 57 -5.72 4.95 2.44
CA SER A 57 -6.02 5.41 1.09
C SER A 57 -7.23 4.68 0.52
N ASN A 58 -7.81 5.25 -0.55
CA ASN A 58 -8.78 4.53 -1.38
C ASN A 58 -8.10 3.41 -2.20
N ALA A 59 -8.85 2.71 -3.05
CA ALA A 59 -8.31 1.58 -3.84
C ALA A 59 -7.39 1.99 -5.01
N GLN A 60 -7.05 3.29 -5.13
CA GLN A 60 -6.49 3.85 -6.37
C GLN A 60 -5.39 4.88 -6.20
N GLU A 61 -5.06 5.25 -4.98
CA GLU A 61 -4.03 6.23 -4.67
C GLU A 61 -3.00 5.66 -3.70
N SER A 62 -1.86 6.32 -3.62
CA SER A 62 -0.82 5.95 -2.66
C SER A 62 -1.21 6.37 -1.23
N SER A 63 -0.55 5.76 -0.25
CA SER A 63 -0.37 6.40 1.05
C SER A 63 0.98 7.11 1.10
N PHE A 64 1.28 7.75 2.24
CA PHE A 64 2.36 8.72 2.35
C PHE A 64 3.16 8.54 3.65
N GLY A 65 4.49 8.58 3.52
CA GLY A 65 5.40 8.76 4.64
C GLY A 65 5.41 10.23 5.11
N THR A 66 5.66 10.46 6.39
CA THR A 66 5.83 11.78 7.02
C THR A 66 7.01 11.73 7.99
N TYR A 67 7.36 12.87 8.59
CA TYR A 67 8.58 13.00 9.39
C TYR A 67 9.82 12.55 8.60
N CYS A 68 9.90 13.01 7.35
CA CYS A 68 10.94 12.64 6.40
C CYS A 68 12.06 13.70 6.36
N PRO A 69 13.32 13.32 6.10
CA PRO A 69 14.41 14.28 5.95
C PRO A 69 14.11 15.31 4.85
N GLY A 70 14.26 16.60 5.18
CA GLY A 70 14.01 17.69 4.23
C GLY A 70 12.53 18.03 4.01
N MET A 71 11.62 17.41 4.77
CA MET A 71 10.20 17.77 4.85
C MET A 71 9.90 18.45 6.18
N ASP A 72 8.80 19.21 6.27
CA ASP A 72 8.38 19.85 7.51
C ASP A 72 7.17 19.10 8.11
N PRO A 73 7.20 18.64 9.37
CA PRO A 73 8.35 18.63 10.29
C PRO A 73 9.40 17.57 9.92
N SER A 74 10.67 17.97 9.99
CA SER A 74 11.83 17.10 9.69
C SER A 74 12.22 16.30 10.93
N PRO A 75 12.70 15.06 10.78
CA PRO A 75 13.31 14.33 11.88
C PRO A 75 14.67 14.94 12.25
N PRO A 76 15.26 14.54 13.41
CA PRO A 76 16.62 14.93 13.77
C PRO A 76 17.64 14.56 12.68
N PRO A 77 18.73 15.34 12.49
CA PRO A 77 19.63 15.21 11.34
C PRO A 77 20.32 13.86 11.17
N GLU A 78 20.46 13.08 12.24
CA GLU A 78 21.02 11.72 12.23
C GLU A 78 20.11 10.69 11.55
N TYR A 79 18.81 10.97 11.44
CA TYR A 79 17.85 10.10 10.75
C TYR A 79 17.80 10.44 9.27
N ILE A 80 18.09 9.43 8.44
CA ILE A 80 18.11 9.52 6.98
C ILE A 80 16.90 8.84 6.32
N THR A 81 15.84 8.60 7.09
CA THR A 81 14.60 7.93 6.67
C THR A 81 13.39 8.65 7.28
N CYS A 82 12.21 8.45 6.70
CA CYS A 82 10.94 8.85 7.32
C CYS A 82 10.73 8.09 8.64
N LEU A 83 10.20 8.77 9.66
CA LEU A 83 9.94 8.17 10.98
C LEU A 83 8.52 7.59 11.13
N GLY A 84 7.61 7.92 10.23
CA GLY A 84 6.25 7.37 10.27
C GLY A 84 5.49 7.61 8.98
N ASP A 85 4.23 7.18 8.97
CA ASP A 85 3.33 7.29 7.84
C ASP A 85 2.15 8.19 8.21
N LEU A 86 1.71 9.04 7.29
CA LEU A 86 0.76 10.12 7.56
C LEU A 86 -0.53 9.63 8.22
N TYR A 87 -1.09 8.50 7.77
CA TYR A 87 -2.26 7.91 8.39
C TYR A 87 -1.93 7.24 9.72
N SER A 88 -0.86 6.46 9.79
CA SER A 88 -0.42 5.79 11.01
C SER A 88 -0.18 6.77 12.16
N VAL A 89 0.62 7.81 11.92
CA VAL A 89 0.92 8.81 12.96
C VAL A 89 -0.33 9.61 13.31
N ALA A 90 -1.23 9.88 12.35
CA ALA A 90 -2.45 10.61 12.61
C ALA A 90 -3.34 9.91 13.64
N TRP A 91 -3.54 8.59 13.55
CA TRP A 91 -4.40 7.89 14.52
C TRP A 91 -3.67 7.62 15.84
N MET A 92 -2.37 7.34 15.82
CA MET A 92 -1.61 7.10 17.05
C MET A 92 -1.48 8.35 17.90
N GLU A 93 -1.13 9.48 17.28
CA GLU A 93 -1.01 10.78 17.97
C GLU A 93 -2.37 11.28 18.46
N ASP A 94 -3.44 11.04 17.70
CA ASP A 94 -4.80 11.29 18.15
C ASP A 94 -5.12 10.45 19.40
N SER A 95 -4.86 9.16 19.37
CA SER A 95 -5.16 8.27 20.49
C SER A 95 -4.38 8.59 21.77
N GLU A 96 -3.11 8.98 21.66
CA GLU A 96 -2.28 9.29 22.82
C GLU A 96 -2.53 10.70 23.39
N THR A 97 -3.16 11.59 22.62
CA THR A 97 -3.46 12.97 23.04
C THR A 97 -4.91 13.19 23.49
N HIS A 98 -5.73 12.14 23.53
CA HIS A 98 -7.12 12.20 23.97
C HIS A 98 -7.50 11.18 25.04
N ASN A 99 -8.58 11.48 25.77
CA ASN A 99 -9.20 10.53 26.69
C ASN A 99 -10.04 9.52 25.91
N LEU A 100 -9.51 8.32 25.69
CA LEU A 100 -10.16 7.26 24.90
C LEU A 100 -11.47 6.70 25.50
N LYS A 101 -11.78 7.01 26.77
CA LYS A 101 -13.11 6.73 27.35
C LYS A 101 -14.18 7.73 26.88
N ARG A 102 -13.75 8.89 26.38
CA ARG A 102 -14.62 9.95 25.86
C ARG A 102 -14.69 9.92 24.35
N GLU A 103 -13.56 9.70 23.68
CA GLU A 103 -13.50 9.67 22.23
C GLU A 103 -14.11 8.40 21.63
N THR A 104 -14.83 8.57 20.52
CA THR A 104 -15.45 7.49 19.75
C THR A 104 -14.62 7.13 18.52
N ILE A 105 -14.81 5.93 18.00
CA ILE A 105 -14.23 5.52 16.71
C ILE A 105 -14.59 6.50 15.60
N SER A 106 -15.82 7.03 15.58
CA SER A 106 -16.24 8.01 14.58
C SER A 106 -15.46 9.32 14.65
N GLN A 107 -15.12 9.78 15.85
CA GLN A 107 -14.40 11.05 16.04
C GLN A 107 -12.97 10.92 15.55
N GLN A 108 -12.26 9.87 15.96
CA GLN A 108 -10.93 9.57 15.46
C GLN A 108 -10.92 9.40 13.94
N TYR A 109 -11.88 8.65 13.36
CA TYR A 109 -11.95 8.50 11.90
C TYR A 109 -12.00 9.86 11.17
N GLN A 110 -12.79 10.82 11.66
CA GLN A 110 -12.85 12.15 11.04
C GLN A 110 -11.55 12.94 11.23
N ALA A 111 -10.98 12.89 12.43
CA ALA A 111 -9.73 13.58 12.76
C ALA A 111 -8.56 13.05 11.90
N VAL A 112 -8.45 11.72 11.78
CA VAL A 112 -7.47 11.03 10.94
C VAL A 112 -7.72 11.34 9.47
N LYS A 113 -8.97 11.28 9.00
CA LYS A 113 -9.31 11.62 7.61
C LYS A 113 -8.88 13.04 7.24
N GLU A 114 -9.15 14.01 8.11
CA GLU A 114 -8.76 15.40 7.89
C GLU A 114 -7.24 15.55 7.80
N ARG A 115 -6.49 15.01 8.77
CA ARG A 115 -5.02 15.05 8.81
C ARG A 115 -4.39 14.30 7.62
N THR A 116 -4.86 13.09 7.30
CA THR A 116 -4.33 12.29 6.19
C THR A 116 -4.66 12.86 4.82
N SER A 117 -5.78 13.58 4.68
CA SER A 117 -6.06 14.33 3.45
C SER A 117 -5.15 15.57 3.30
N ASN A 118 -4.30 15.86 4.28
CA ASN A 118 -3.52 17.09 4.39
C ASN A 118 -4.40 18.33 4.17
N PHE A 119 -5.57 18.34 4.84
CA PHE A 119 -6.62 19.35 4.70
C PHE A 119 -7.16 19.47 3.27
N ASN A 120 -7.51 18.31 2.68
CA ASN A 120 -8.01 18.14 1.30
C ASN A 120 -7.00 18.44 0.17
N ASN A 121 -5.69 18.37 0.45
CA ASN A 121 -4.65 18.40 -0.57
C ASN A 121 -4.19 16.98 -0.96
N TYR A 122 -4.89 16.36 -1.90
CA TYR A 122 -4.62 15.00 -2.36
C TYR A 122 -3.38 14.86 -3.29
N ASN A 123 -2.67 15.96 -3.59
CA ASN A 123 -1.33 15.87 -4.17
C ASN A 123 -0.28 15.43 -3.14
N SER A 124 -0.59 15.62 -1.86
CA SER A 124 0.29 15.34 -0.73
C SER A 124 -0.49 14.65 0.40
N GLY A 125 -1.53 13.89 0.08
CA GLY A 125 -2.41 13.27 1.07
C GLY A 125 -3.34 12.26 0.41
N SER A 126 -4.13 11.54 1.21
CA SER A 126 -4.99 10.46 0.74
C SER A 126 -6.37 10.45 1.42
N HIS A 127 -7.31 9.76 0.79
CA HIS A 127 -8.66 9.55 1.28
C HIS A 127 -8.70 8.37 2.24
N VAL A 128 -8.87 8.66 3.53
CA VAL A 128 -9.11 7.61 4.52
C VAL A 128 -10.49 7.00 4.31
N MET A 129 -10.54 5.69 4.09
CA MET A 129 -11.78 4.98 3.81
C MET A 129 -12.24 4.15 5.00
N GLU A 130 -13.51 3.73 4.97
CA GLU A 130 -14.10 2.84 5.95
C GLU A 130 -14.87 1.69 5.29
N TYR A 131 -14.79 0.50 5.87
CA TYR A 131 -15.48 -0.71 5.37
C TYR A 131 -16.00 -1.57 6.54
N GLY A 132 -16.82 -2.56 6.22
CA GLY A 132 -17.37 -3.49 7.21
C GLY A 132 -18.54 -2.92 8.02
N ASN A 133 -18.61 -3.29 9.30
CA ASN A 133 -19.70 -2.91 10.19
C ASN A 133 -19.50 -1.49 10.75
N THR A 134 -20.23 -0.51 10.20
CA THR A 134 -20.16 0.88 10.67
C THR A 134 -20.97 1.14 11.95
N SER A 135 -21.71 0.17 12.50
CA SER A 135 -22.48 0.38 13.74
C SER A 135 -21.59 0.60 14.95
N VAL A 136 -20.34 0.12 14.92
CA VAL A 136 -19.38 0.26 16.03
C VAL A 136 -18.82 1.68 16.14
N LYS A 137 -19.09 2.57 15.18
CA LYS A 137 -18.52 3.93 15.16
C LYS A 137 -18.89 4.78 16.38
N SER A 138 -20.01 4.48 17.05
CA SER A 138 -20.42 5.15 18.29
C SER A 138 -19.72 4.62 19.54
N GLU A 139 -19.02 3.49 19.45
CA GLU A 139 -18.27 2.91 20.55
C GLU A 139 -17.04 3.76 20.89
N LYS A 140 -16.62 3.66 22.15
CA LYS A 140 -15.45 4.38 22.68
C LYS A 140 -14.17 3.63 22.34
N LEU A 141 -13.12 4.38 21.98
CA LEU A 141 -11.84 3.82 21.55
C LEU A 141 -11.17 2.95 22.61
N TYR A 142 -11.41 3.23 23.90
CA TYR A 142 -10.78 2.45 24.97
C TYR A 142 -11.11 0.95 24.95
N LEU A 143 -12.21 0.55 24.32
CA LEU A 143 -12.59 -0.86 24.16
C LEU A 143 -11.59 -1.63 23.28
N TYR A 144 -10.87 -0.93 22.40
CA TYR A 144 -9.96 -1.50 21.41
C TYR A 144 -8.49 -1.15 21.70
N GLN A 145 -8.24 0.04 22.24
CA GLN A 145 -6.89 0.58 22.42
C GLN A 145 -6.49 0.74 23.90
N GLY A 146 -7.39 0.43 24.85
CA GLY A 146 -7.14 0.60 26.28
C GLY A 146 -7.29 2.04 26.76
N PHE A 147 -6.87 2.32 27.99
CA PHE A 147 -7.00 3.64 28.60
C PHE A 147 -5.76 3.99 29.41
N ASP A 148 -5.11 5.10 29.06
CA ASP A 148 -4.05 5.69 29.87
C ASP A 148 -4.66 6.61 30.94
N PRO A 149 -4.44 6.34 32.25
CA PRO A 149 -4.88 7.22 33.34
C PRO A 149 -4.39 8.68 33.22
N ALA A 150 -3.24 8.94 32.60
CA ALA A 150 -2.71 10.29 32.40
C ALA A 150 -3.61 11.13 31.49
N SER A 151 -4.33 10.50 30.55
CA SER A 151 -5.25 11.16 29.62
C SER A 151 -6.55 11.68 30.26
N THR A 152 -6.79 11.41 31.56
CA THR A 152 -8.08 11.71 32.23
C THR A 152 -8.54 13.15 32.03
N ASN A 153 -7.60 14.09 32.11
CA ASN A 153 -7.85 15.53 32.04
C ASN A 153 -7.52 16.14 30.66
N PHE A 154 -7.22 15.33 29.66
CA PHE A 154 -6.91 15.84 28.32
C PHE A 154 -8.12 16.55 27.72
N PRO A 155 -7.87 17.65 26.96
CA PRO A 155 -8.94 18.40 26.35
C PRO A 155 -9.67 17.54 25.31
N PRO A 156 -10.98 17.78 25.10
CA PRO A 156 -11.68 17.18 23.98
C PRO A 156 -11.18 17.81 22.66
N ASN A 157 -10.67 16.96 21.77
CA ASN A 157 -10.48 17.12 20.34
C ASN A 157 -9.87 18.45 19.87
N LYS A 158 -8.54 18.50 19.81
CA LYS A 158 -7.80 19.36 18.87
C LYS A 158 -6.48 18.70 18.44
N LEU A 159 -6.48 18.00 17.31
CA LEU A 159 -5.25 17.82 16.54
C LEU A 159 -4.82 19.21 16.03
N GLN A 160 -3.54 19.54 16.13
CA GLN A 160 -3.04 20.79 15.56
C GLN A 160 -3.14 20.72 14.04
N PRO A 161 -3.74 21.74 13.38
CA PRO A 161 -4.02 21.73 11.96
C PRO A 161 -2.81 22.16 11.13
N ASP A 162 -1.71 21.43 11.27
CA ASP A 162 -0.50 21.70 10.50
C ASP A 162 -0.45 20.76 9.29
N GLN A 163 -0.21 21.35 8.11
CA GLN A 163 0.08 20.56 6.92
C GLN A 163 1.40 19.83 7.10
N MET A 164 1.39 18.55 6.78
CA MET A 164 2.55 17.68 6.90
C MET A 164 3.25 17.59 5.56
N GLY A 165 4.55 17.86 5.55
CA GLY A 165 5.45 17.49 4.47
C GLY A 165 5.54 15.97 4.37
N VAL A 166 5.36 15.45 3.16
CA VAL A 166 5.18 14.01 2.94
C VAL A 166 5.99 13.51 1.75
N VAL A 167 6.20 12.19 1.74
CA VAL A 167 6.85 11.46 0.66
C VAL A 167 5.92 10.34 0.21
N ASN A 168 5.76 10.17 -1.10
CA ASN A 168 5.01 9.02 -1.62
C ASN A 168 5.71 7.72 -1.19
N GLN A 169 4.95 6.77 -0.64
CA GLN A 169 5.51 5.50 -0.15
C GLN A 169 6.33 4.73 -1.20
N ARG A 170 6.00 4.87 -2.49
CA ARG A 170 6.75 4.21 -3.57
C ARG A 170 8.11 4.86 -3.84
N ASP A 171 8.35 6.06 -3.34
CA ASP A 171 9.59 6.82 -3.54
C ASP A 171 10.46 6.87 -2.27
N ALA A 172 9.93 6.49 -1.11
CA ALA A 172 10.61 6.60 0.18
C ALA A 172 11.92 5.78 0.25
N ASP A 173 11.97 4.61 -0.38
CA ASP A 173 13.18 3.77 -0.45
C ASP A 173 14.29 4.41 -1.30
N LEU A 174 13.93 5.01 -2.44
CA LEU A 174 14.85 5.78 -3.28
C LEU A 174 15.34 7.04 -2.57
N LEU A 175 14.47 7.73 -1.83
CA LEU A 175 14.84 8.88 -1.03
C LEU A 175 15.89 8.49 0.03
N PHE A 176 15.65 7.40 0.77
CA PHE A 176 16.61 6.85 1.73
C PHE A 176 17.98 6.56 1.09
N MET A 177 18.00 5.83 -0.04
CA MET A 177 19.25 5.53 -0.74
C MET A 177 19.95 6.82 -1.23
N TRP A 178 19.18 7.82 -1.66
CA TRP A 178 19.73 9.11 -2.07
C TRP A 178 20.38 9.87 -0.91
N HIS A 179 19.78 9.86 0.28
CA HIS A 179 20.40 10.43 1.48
C HIS A 179 21.68 9.67 1.88
N MET A 180 21.68 8.33 1.79
CA MET A 180 22.90 7.54 2.02
C MET A 180 24.02 7.91 1.05
N TYR A 181 23.70 8.08 -0.23
CA TYR A 181 24.66 8.50 -1.26
C TYR A 181 25.20 9.91 -0.99
N LYS A 182 24.32 10.87 -0.67
CA LYS A 182 24.72 12.25 -0.37
C LYS A 182 25.61 12.38 0.86
N ASN A 183 25.30 11.62 1.91
CA ASN A 183 26.03 11.68 3.19
C ASN A 183 27.34 10.87 3.16
N ALA A 184 27.59 10.06 2.13
CA ALA A 184 28.84 9.34 1.97
C ALA A 184 29.98 10.27 1.51
N ALA A 185 31.17 10.05 2.05
CA ALA A 185 32.37 10.82 1.71
C ALA A 185 32.71 10.71 0.21
N GLU A 186 33.15 11.82 -0.38
CA GLU A 186 33.56 11.84 -1.79
C GLU A 186 34.70 10.87 -2.07
N GLY A 187 34.61 10.15 -3.19
CA GLY A 187 35.58 9.13 -3.58
C GLY A 187 35.54 7.83 -2.76
N SER A 188 34.67 7.71 -1.75
CA SER A 188 34.55 6.47 -0.98
C SER A 188 33.92 5.32 -1.77
N GLU A 189 34.34 4.09 -1.46
CA GLU A 189 33.74 2.86 -2.00
C GLU A 189 32.24 2.82 -1.71
N LYS A 190 31.84 3.18 -0.47
CA LYS A 190 30.43 3.28 -0.06
C LYS A 190 29.61 4.18 -0.98
N LYS A 191 30.13 5.36 -1.36
CA LYS A 191 29.42 6.28 -2.25
C LYS A 191 29.20 5.66 -3.63
N SER A 192 30.22 4.98 -4.16
CA SER A 192 30.17 4.29 -5.44
C SER A 192 29.20 3.12 -5.42
N GLU A 193 29.18 2.34 -4.33
CA GLU A 193 28.25 1.23 -4.13
C GLU A 193 26.80 1.71 -4.03
N MET A 194 26.52 2.79 -3.28
CA MET A 194 25.17 3.36 -3.19
C MET A 194 24.68 3.85 -4.56
N LEU A 195 25.53 4.52 -5.34
CA LEU A 195 25.16 4.94 -6.69
C LEU A 195 24.83 3.74 -7.59
N LYS A 196 25.60 2.65 -7.48
CA LYS A 196 25.33 1.40 -8.20
C LYS A 196 23.97 0.81 -7.79
N GLN A 197 23.68 0.72 -6.48
CA GLN A 197 22.41 0.20 -5.97
C GLN A 197 21.20 1.04 -6.42
N ILE A 198 21.31 2.38 -6.39
CA ILE A 198 20.28 3.29 -6.91
C ILE A 198 20.05 3.02 -8.40
N THR A 199 21.13 2.95 -9.18
CA THR A 199 21.06 2.73 -10.63
C THR A 199 20.42 1.38 -10.97
N GLU A 200 20.79 0.32 -10.25
CA GLU A 200 20.21 -1.02 -10.43
C GLU A 200 18.73 -1.06 -10.04
N THR A 201 18.35 -0.40 -8.95
CA THR A 201 16.95 -0.29 -8.51
C THR A 201 16.11 0.46 -9.53
N MET A 202 16.57 1.63 -9.99
CA MET A 202 15.86 2.40 -11.01
C MET A 202 15.76 1.66 -12.34
N ARG A 203 16.81 0.93 -12.75
CA ARG A 203 16.78 0.09 -13.95
C ARG A 203 15.72 -1.01 -13.82
N HIS A 204 15.64 -1.68 -12.68
CA HIS A 204 14.63 -2.71 -12.43
C HIS A 204 13.21 -2.14 -12.44
N ARG A 205 12.98 -0.98 -11.77
CA ARG A 205 11.69 -0.29 -11.80
C ARG A 205 11.24 0.06 -13.22
N LYS A 206 12.15 0.63 -14.02
CA LYS A 206 11.89 0.97 -15.43
C LYS A 206 11.62 -0.29 -16.27
N HIS A 207 12.35 -1.37 -16.02
CA HIS A 207 12.12 -2.67 -16.67
C HIS A 207 10.70 -3.20 -16.38
N LEU A 208 10.28 -3.20 -15.12
CA LEU A 208 8.93 -3.65 -14.73
C LEU A 208 7.84 -2.79 -15.40
N ASP A 209 7.95 -1.47 -15.32
CA ASP A 209 7.00 -0.54 -15.94
C ASP A 209 6.92 -0.78 -17.46
N ALA A 210 8.07 -0.81 -18.16
CA ALA A 210 8.11 -1.00 -19.61
C ALA A 210 7.61 -2.39 -20.05
N SER A 211 7.87 -3.44 -19.25
CA SER A 211 7.42 -4.80 -19.55
C SER A 211 5.90 -4.91 -19.46
N ILE A 212 5.29 -4.31 -18.43
CA ILE A 212 3.82 -4.29 -18.28
C ILE A 212 3.16 -3.51 -19.41
N ASP A 213 3.72 -2.35 -19.78
CA ASP A 213 3.21 -1.57 -20.91
C ASP A 213 3.30 -2.37 -22.21
N MET A 214 4.43 -3.05 -22.46
CA MET A 214 4.63 -3.88 -23.65
C MET A 214 3.67 -5.08 -23.70
N ILE A 215 3.44 -5.76 -22.57
CA ILE A 215 2.44 -6.82 -22.45
C ILE A 215 1.06 -6.28 -22.82
N GLY A 216 0.70 -5.09 -22.34
CA GLY A 216 -0.56 -4.43 -22.71
C GLY A 216 -0.69 -4.17 -24.21
N VAL A 217 0.39 -3.72 -24.85
CA VAL A 217 0.44 -3.49 -26.30
C VAL A 217 0.27 -4.80 -27.08
N ILE A 218 0.95 -5.87 -26.67
CA ILE A 218 0.87 -7.18 -27.35
C ILE A 218 -0.53 -7.78 -27.20
N LEU A 219 -1.10 -7.76 -25.99
CA LEU A 219 -2.40 -8.38 -25.71
C LEU A 219 -3.58 -7.62 -26.33
N PHE A 220 -3.55 -6.28 -26.31
CA PHE A 220 -4.72 -5.47 -26.61
C PHE A 220 -4.52 -4.42 -27.71
N GLY A 221 -3.31 -4.34 -28.27
CA GLY A 221 -2.92 -3.34 -29.25
C GLY A 221 -2.48 -2.02 -28.62
N PRO A 222 -1.74 -1.18 -29.39
CA PRO A 222 -1.13 0.05 -28.88
C PRO A 222 -2.14 1.08 -28.37
N ASP A 223 -3.34 1.14 -28.98
CA ASP A 223 -4.37 2.13 -28.61
C ASP A 223 -5.13 1.75 -27.33
N LYS A 224 -5.30 0.45 -27.07
CA LYS A 224 -6.16 -0.03 -25.98
C LYS A 224 -5.38 -0.60 -24.80
N GLY A 225 -4.13 -1.02 -24.99
CA GLY A 225 -3.29 -1.65 -23.97
C GLY A 225 -3.24 -0.84 -22.68
N SER A 226 -2.70 0.38 -22.74
CA SER A 226 -2.61 1.25 -21.56
C SER A 226 -3.98 1.54 -20.94
N ARG A 227 -5.02 1.77 -21.76
CA ARG A 227 -6.38 2.05 -21.27
C ARG A 227 -6.99 0.87 -20.50
N ILE A 228 -6.77 -0.36 -20.97
CA ILE A 228 -7.28 -1.57 -20.32
C ILE A 228 -6.47 -1.85 -19.05
N LEU A 229 -5.15 -1.85 -19.12
CA LEU A 229 -4.29 -2.15 -17.97
C LEU A 229 -4.50 -1.16 -16.82
N ASN A 230 -4.66 0.12 -17.13
CA ASN A 230 -4.86 1.16 -16.13
C ASN A 230 -6.34 1.39 -15.76
N SER A 231 -7.27 0.63 -16.35
CA SER A 231 -8.70 0.80 -16.11
C SER A 231 -9.03 0.58 -14.64
N VAL A 232 -9.81 1.48 -14.08
CA VAL A 232 -10.31 1.39 -12.72
C VAL A 232 -11.78 0.96 -12.76
N ARG A 233 -12.10 -0.08 -11.99
CA ARG A 233 -13.50 -0.50 -11.80
C ARG A 233 -14.30 0.53 -11.02
N ALA A 234 -15.62 0.49 -11.19
CA ALA A 234 -16.53 1.34 -10.44
C ALA A 234 -16.39 1.10 -8.93
N ARG A 235 -16.59 2.17 -8.14
CA ARG A 235 -16.51 2.13 -6.67
C ARG A 235 -17.42 1.02 -6.11
N GLY A 236 -16.92 0.28 -5.14
CA GLY A 236 -17.62 -0.85 -4.52
C GLY A 236 -17.51 -2.18 -5.27
N LEU A 237 -16.86 -2.24 -6.44
CA LEU A 237 -16.54 -3.49 -7.10
C LEU A 237 -15.17 -4.02 -6.66
N PRO A 238 -14.98 -5.36 -6.62
CA PRO A 238 -13.68 -5.95 -6.34
C PRO A 238 -12.68 -5.67 -7.46
N LEU A 239 -11.39 -5.63 -7.11
CA LEU A 239 -10.27 -5.44 -8.04
C LEU A 239 -10.30 -6.47 -9.20
N VAL A 240 -10.52 -7.74 -8.86
CA VAL A 240 -10.55 -8.85 -9.80
C VAL A 240 -11.71 -9.79 -9.46
N ASP A 241 -12.29 -10.42 -10.46
CA ASP A 241 -13.33 -11.44 -10.26
C ASP A 241 -12.73 -12.81 -9.91
N ASP A 242 -11.64 -13.19 -10.60
CA ASP A 242 -10.90 -14.43 -10.36
C ASP A 242 -9.53 -14.15 -9.72
N TRP A 243 -9.45 -14.40 -8.41
CA TRP A 243 -8.23 -14.20 -7.62
C TRP A 243 -7.17 -15.27 -7.88
N GLN A 244 -7.55 -16.47 -8.34
CA GLN A 244 -6.59 -17.49 -8.76
C GLN A 244 -5.96 -17.12 -10.10
N CYS A 245 -6.75 -16.56 -11.02
CA CYS A 245 -6.21 -15.94 -12.23
C CYS A 245 -5.18 -14.86 -11.88
N LEU A 246 -5.51 -13.92 -10.98
CA LEU A 246 -4.57 -12.85 -10.59
C LEU A 246 -3.23 -13.42 -10.13
N LYS A 247 -3.25 -14.38 -9.20
CA LYS A 247 -2.04 -15.04 -8.71
C LYS A 247 -1.28 -15.76 -9.83
N SER A 248 -1.98 -16.41 -10.75
CA SER A 248 -1.39 -17.08 -11.90
C SER A 248 -0.69 -16.10 -12.84
N MET A 249 -1.35 -15.00 -13.23
CA MET A 249 -0.76 -13.98 -14.11
C MET A 249 0.49 -13.34 -13.51
N VAL A 250 0.48 -13.11 -12.19
CA VAL A 250 1.67 -12.61 -11.46
C VAL A 250 2.82 -13.62 -11.54
N ARG A 251 2.57 -14.92 -11.29
CA ARG A 251 3.61 -15.95 -11.37
C ARG A 251 4.18 -16.12 -12.77
N VAL A 252 3.32 -16.11 -13.79
CA VAL A 252 3.75 -16.15 -15.19
C VAL A 252 4.64 -14.97 -15.49
N PHE A 253 4.20 -13.75 -15.15
CA PHE A 253 5.02 -12.56 -15.33
C PHE A 253 6.38 -12.68 -14.63
N GLU A 254 6.42 -13.05 -13.35
CA GLU A 254 7.68 -13.13 -12.60
C GLU A 254 8.64 -14.20 -13.16
N THR A 255 8.11 -15.27 -13.76
CA THR A 255 8.91 -16.32 -14.40
C THR A 255 9.73 -15.78 -15.57
N HIS A 256 9.15 -14.91 -16.39
CA HIS A 256 9.80 -14.39 -17.61
C HIS A 256 10.41 -13.00 -17.42
N CYS A 257 9.83 -12.18 -16.54
CA CYS A 257 10.16 -10.77 -16.39
C CYS A 257 10.84 -10.45 -15.05
N GLY A 258 10.97 -11.42 -14.15
CA GLY A 258 11.60 -11.27 -12.85
C GLY A 258 10.64 -10.77 -11.75
N SER A 259 11.15 -10.83 -10.52
CA SER A 259 10.42 -10.51 -9.30
C SER A 259 9.89 -9.08 -9.32
N LEU A 260 8.62 -8.94 -8.94
CA LEU A 260 7.98 -7.64 -8.82
C LEU A 260 8.65 -6.75 -7.77
N THR A 261 9.27 -7.34 -6.74
CA THR A 261 9.64 -6.64 -5.49
C THR A 261 8.42 -5.91 -4.89
N GLN A 262 8.62 -5.08 -3.86
CA GLN A 262 7.53 -4.29 -3.32
C GLN A 262 7.05 -3.21 -4.31
N TYR A 263 7.96 -2.69 -5.15
CA TYR A 263 7.64 -1.68 -6.15
C TYR A 263 6.60 -2.17 -7.17
N GLY A 264 6.82 -3.36 -7.73
CA GLY A 264 6.00 -3.93 -8.79
C GLY A 264 4.59 -4.30 -8.36
N MET A 265 4.28 -4.31 -7.04
CA MET A 265 2.90 -4.46 -6.56
C MET A 265 1.96 -3.38 -7.11
N LYS A 266 2.49 -2.21 -7.52
CA LYS A 266 1.71 -1.18 -8.24
C LYS A 266 0.99 -1.71 -9.48
N HIS A 267 1.53 -2.78 -10.09
CA HIS A 267 1.00 -3.40 -11.32
C HIS A 267 -0.08 -4.44 -11.08
N MET A 268 -0.50 -4.70 -9.83
CA MET A 268 -1.57 -5.64 -9.52
C MET A 268 -2.87 -5.34 -10.25
N ARG A 269 -3.19 -4.05 -10.48
CA ARG A 269 -4.35 -3.65 -11.29
C ARG A 269 -4.21 -4.09 -12.74
N ALA A 270 -3.02 -4.00 -13.33
CA ALA A 270 -2.78 -4.43 -14.71
C ALA A 270 -3.05 -5.94 -14.84
N PHE A 271 -2.51 -6.75 -13.93
CA PHE A 271 -2.77 -8.20 -13.90
C PHE A 271 -4.24 -8.53 -13.66
N ALA A 272 -4.91 -7.80 -12.76
CA ALA A 272 -6.34 -7.96 -12.52
C ALA A 272 -7.16 -7.65 -13.79
N ASN A 273 -6.80 -6.59 -14.53
CA ASN A 273 -7.49 -6.22 -15.77
C ASN A 273 -7.24 -7.21 -16.91
N ILE A 274 -6.06 -7.84 -16.96
CA ILE A 274 -5.77 -8.96 -17.86
C ILE A 274 -6.72 -10.14 -17.55
N CYS A 275 -6.86 -10.50 -16.28
CA CYS A 275 -7.81 -11.53 -15.83
C CYS A 275 -9.26 -11.18 -16.16
N ASN A 276 -9.69 -9.97 -15.83
CA ASN A 276 -11.05 -9.50 -16.09
C ASN A 276 -11.37 -9.42 -17.60
N SER A 277 -10.35 -9.39 -18.46
CA SER A 277 -10.49 -9.42 -19.92
C SER A 277 -10.50 -10.85 -20.50
N GLY A 278 -10.42 -11.89 -19.66
CA GLY A 278 -10.48 -13.28 -20.09
C GLY A 278 -9.22 -13.79 -20.80
N VAL A 279 -8.06 -13.15 -20.57
CA VAL A 279 -6.79 -13.60 -21.15
C VAL A 279 -6.37 -14.94 -20.53
N SER A 280 -6.05 -15.91 -21.39
CA SER A 280 -5.58 -17.22 -20.94
C SER A 280 -4.15 -17.16 -20.39
N GLN A 281 -3.82 -18.08 -19.48
CA GLN A 281 -2.47 -18.20 -18.94
C GLN A 281 -1.41 -18.43 -20.03
N ALA A 282 -1.72 -19.26 -21.05
CA ALA A 282 -0.81 -19.53 -22.16
C ALA A 282 -0.50 -18.26 -22.97
N LEU A 283 -1.52 -17.43 -23.24
CA LEU A 283 -1.29 -16.18 -23.96
C LEU A 283 -0.49 -15.18 -23.11
N MET A 284 -0.70 -15.15 -21.79
CA MET A 284 0.13 -14.36 -20.88
C MET A 284 1.58 -14.85 -20.86
N GLU A 285 1.81 -16.17 -20.95
CA GLU A 285 3.14 -16.78 -20.98
C GLU A 285 3.90 -16.38 -22.25
N GLU A 286 3.33 -16.62 -23.43
CA GLU A 286 3.89 -16.21 -24.72
C GLU A 286 4.20 -14.71 -24.76
N THR A 287 3.27 -13.90 -24.23
CA THR A 287 3.41 -12.45 -24.22
C THR A 287 4.48 -11.97 -23.25
N SER A 288 4.59 -12.58 -22.06
CA SER A 288 5.62 -12.25 -21.07
C SER A 288 7.01 -12.62 -21.58
N GLU A 289 7.14 -13.78 -22.23
CA GLU A 289 8.39 -14.20 -22.87
C GLU A 289 8.82 -13.21 -23.96
N ALA A 290 7.90 -12.82 -24.84
CA ALA A 290 8.18 -11.85 -25.90
C ALA A 290 8.58 -10.48 -25.33
N ALA A 291 7.81 -9.96 -24.36
CA ALA A 291 8.03 -8.64 -23.77
C ALA A 291 9.34 -8.53 -22.97
N CYS A 292 9.80 -9.63 -22.37
CA CYS A 292 10.94 -9.65 -21.47
C CYS A 292 12.19 -10.34 -22.05
N SER A 293 12.13 -10.75 -23.33
CA SER A 293 13.25 -11.35 -24.05
C SER A 293 14.50 -10.46 -24.03
N GLY A 294 15.65 -11.05 -23.70
CA GLY A 294 16.95 -10.37 -23.68
C GLY A 294 17.31 -9.64 -22.39
N ASN A 295 16.47 -9.66 -21.35
CA ASN A 295 16.81 -9.11 -20.04
C ASN A 295 17.40 -10.18 -19.11
N GLU A 296 18.63 -9.95 -18.63
CA GLU A 296 19.23 -10.80 -17.59
C GLU A 296 18.60 -10.49 -16.23
N LEU A 297 17.74 -11.39 -15.74
CA LEU A 297 17.04 -11.22 -14.45
C LEU A 297 17.98 -11.21 -13.24
N ARG A 298 19.16 -11.86 -13.34
CA ARG A 298 20.20 -11.92 -12.28
C ARG A 298 19.58 -12.16 -10.90
N GLN A 299 19.79 -11.25 -9.94
CA GLN A 299 19.32 -11.32 -8.56
C GLN A 299 17.80 -11.12 -8.39
N TRP A 300 17.08 -10.77 -9.46
CA TRP A 300 15.65 -10.54 -9.46
C TRP A 300 14.86 -11.77 -9.88
N HIS A 301 15.50 -12.89 -10.20
CA HIS A 301 14.78 -14.11 -10.56
C HIS A 301 13.95 -14.65 -9.37
N PRO A 302 12.68 -15.08 -9.57
CA PRO A 302 11.84 -15.62 -8.50
C PRO A 302 12.42 -16.89 -7.86
N ALA A 303 13.25 -17.66 -8.57
CA ALA A 303 14.00 -18.79 -7.97
C ALA A 303 14.94 -18.37 -6.82
N ILE A 304 15.34 -17.10 -6.74
CA ILE A 304 16.18 -16.55 -5.67
C ILE A 304 15.31 -15.88 -4.59
N ARG A 305 14.29 -15.11 -5.00
CA ARG A 305 13.49 -14.26 -4.10
C ARG A 305 12.16 -14.86 -3.64
N GLY A 306 11.72 -15.96 -4.24
CA GLY A 306 10.36 -16.46 -4.18
C GLY A 306 9.41 -15.71 -5.12
N TYR A 307 8.27 -16.33 -5.39
CA TYR A 307 7.16 -15.70 -6.13
C TYR A 307 6.33 -14.82 -5.21
N SER A 308 5.86 -13.69 -5.72
CA SER A 308 4.97 -12.75 -5.02
C SER A 308 3.62 -13.37 -4.66
N ALA A 309 3.17 -14.39 -5.39
CA ALA A 309 1.89 -15.09 -5.24
C ALA A 309 2.06 -16.57 -4.90
#